data_AF-A0A353R7P1-F1
#
_entry.id   AF-A0A353R7P1-F1
#
_cell.length_a   1.000
_cell.length_b   1.000
_cell.length_c   1.000
_cell.angle_alpha   90.00
_cell.angle_beta   90.00
_cell.angle_gamma   90.00
#
_symmetry.space_group_name_H-M   'P 1'
#
loop_
_entity.id
_entity.type
_entity.pdbx_description
1 polymer ?
#
loop_
_entity_poly.entity_id
_entity_poly.type
_entity_poly.pdbx_seq_one_letter_code
_entity_poly.pdbx_strand_id
1 'polypeptide(L)'
;MIAFAMSQKGVMINGQPFVLNTADTAFPQLVATLLPAGLKGMVVCGILAALMSSLASLFNSSAMLFTIDFYKRFKPATPEKKLVRIGQIATVVIVILGILWIPVMKSIGDVLYAYLQDVQSVLAPGIAAAFLMGVIWKRASAKGGMWGLISGFVIGLTRLGAKVYYSSVETTSHSGLFYSVFYETNWLFFCGWMLLFCILVIVLVSLFT
;
A
#
# COMPACT_ATOMS: atom_id res chain seq x y z
N MET A 1 14.70 5.31 16.00
CA MET A 1 15.98 5.96 16.36
C MET A 1 16.66 5.36 17.58
N ILE A 2 15.95 5.02 18.67
CA ILE A 2 16.56 4.44 19.88
C ILE A 2 17.25 3.09 19.59
N ALA A 3 16.57 2.14 18.93
CA ALA A 3 17.16 0.86 18.55
C ALA A 3 18.43 1.04 17.69
N PHE A 4 18.36 1.93 16.71
CA PHE A 4 19.49 2.23 15.82
C PHE A 4 20.69 2.81 16.60
N ALA A 5 20.45 3.75 17.50
CA ALA A 5 21.49 4.31 18.36
C ALA A 5 22.10 3.27 19.30
N MET A 6 21.29 2.35 19.83
CA MET A 6 21.79 1.23 20.64
C MET A 6 22.68 0.28 19.84
N SER A 7 22.33 0.04 18.57
CA SER A 7 23.12 -0.81 17.69
C SER A 7 24.43 -0.15 17.28
N GLN A 8 24.43 1.15 16.93
CA GLN A 8 25.66 1.90 16.65
C GLN A 8 26.59 2.01 17.86
N LYS A 9 26.03 2.14 19.07
CA LYS A 9 26.83 2.21 20.31
C LYS A 9 27.30 0.84 20.81
N GLY A 10 26.98 -0.25 20.11
CA GLY A 10 27.36 -1.60 20.52
C GLY A 10 26.83 -1.98 21.90
N VAL A 11 25.63 -1.52 22.26
CA VAL A 11 25.07 -1.75 23.60
C VAL A 11 24.89 -3.25 23.83
N MET A 12 25.49 -3.73 24.92
CA MET A 12 25.40 -5.13 25.33
C MET A 12 24.13 -5.34 26.17
N ILE A 13 23.28 -6.27 25.75
CA ILE A 13 22.07 -6.64 26.50
C ILE A 13 22.15 -8.15 26.77
N ASN A 14 22.11 -8.55 28.03
CA ASN A 14 22.25 -9.96 28.45
C ASN A 14 23.51 -10.65 27.90
N GLY A 15 24.64 -9.94 27.82
CA GLY A 15 25.93 -10.48 27.36
C GLY A 15 26.06 -10.65 25.84
N GLN A 16 25.08 -10.19 25.05
CA GLN A 16 25.13 -10.20 23.58
C GLN A 16 25.08 -8.77 23.02
N PRO A 17 25.81 -8.47 21.93
CA PRO A 17 25.73 -7.16 21.28
C PRO A 17 24.37 -6.97 20.62
N PHE A 18 23.75 -5.81 20.82
CA PHE A 18 22.52 -5.44 20.13
C PHE A 18 22.82 -5.10 18.66
N VAL A 19 22.54 -6.03 17.76
CA VAL A 19 22.74 -5.85 16.32
C VAL A 19 21.39 -5.75 15.60
N LEU A 20 21.24 -4.76 14.72
CA LEU A 20 20.11 -4.60 13.83
C LEU A 20 20.52 -4.91 12.40
N ASN A 21 19.85 -5.88 11.78
CA ASN A 21 20.06 -6.23 10.37
C ASN A 21 19.21 -5.35 9.44
N THR A 22 17.99 -4.98 9.84
CA THR A 22 17.06 -4.18 9.05
C THR A 22 16.24 -3.25 9.92
N ALA A 23 15.72 -2.16 9.34
CA ALA A 23 14.85 -1.23 10.08
C ALA A 23 13.55 -1.89 10.58
N ASP A 24 13.00 -2.83 9.82
CA ASP A 24 11.73 -3.52 10.14
C ASP A 24 11.84 -4.45 11.35
N THR A 25 13.03 -4.96 11.65
CA THR A 25 13.28 -5.86 12.80
C THR A 25 13.57 -5.12 14.09
N ALA A 26 13.66 -3.78 14.06
CA ALA A 26 14.04 -2.98 15.21
C ALA A 26 13.10 -3.14 16.43
N PHE A 27 11.79 -3.14 16.20
CA PHE A 27 10.82 -3.26 17.29
C PHE A 27 10.76 -4.68 17.88
N PRO A 28 10.62 -5.76 17.07
CA PRO A 28 10.70 -7.12 17.59
C PRO A 28 12.00 -7.42 18.35
N GLN A 29 13.13 -6.89 17.87
CA GLN A 29 14.42 -7.08 18.52
C GLN A 29 14.47 -6.41 19.90
N LEU A 30 13.98 -5.17 20.02
CA LEU A 30 13.90 -4.47 21.31
C LEU A 30 13.02 -5.23 22.31
N VAL A 31 11.85 -5.71 21.87
CA VAL A 31 10.93 -6.50 22.70
C VAL A 31 11.60 -7.79 23.16
N ALA A 32 12.35 -8.45 22.28
CA ALA A 32 13.04 -9.69 22.59
C ALA A 32 14.21 -9.51 23.57
N THR A 33 14.94 -8.40 23.49
CA THR A 33 16.16 -8.17 24.29
C THR A 33 15.90 -7.45 25.61
N LEU A 34 14.96 -6.51 25.65
CA LEU A 34 14.77 -5.63 26.81
C LEU A 34 13.71 -6.12 27.81
N LEU A 35 12.71 -6.88 27.36
CA LEU A 35 11.59 -7.27 28.23
C LEU A 35 11.85 -8.58 28.98
N PRO A 36 11.45 -8.66 30.26
CA PRO A 36 11.54 -9.88 31.04
C PRO A 36 10.56 -10.95 30.55
N ALA A 37 10.78 -12.19 30.99
CA ALA A 37 9.85 -13.29 30.78
C ALA A 37 8.44 -12.92 31.32
N GLY A 38 7.39 -13.40 30.67
CA GLY A 38 6.01 -12.97 30.95
C GLY A 38 5.59 -11.75 30.10
N LEU A 39 6.22 -10.57 30.31
CA LEU A 39 5.89 -9.35 29.53
C LEU A 39 6.19 -9.53 28.04
N LYS A 40 7.30 -10.20 27.71
CA LYS A 40 7.65 -10.56 26.33
C LYS A 40 6.52 -11.36 25.65
N GLY A 41 5.97 -12.35 26.35
CA GLY A 41 4.87 -13.17 25.85
C GLY A 41 3.60 -12.34 25.62
N MET A 42 3.26 -11.45 26.56
CA MET A 42 2.09 -10.56 26.40
C MET A 42 2.21 -9.65 25.18
N VAL A 43 3.39 -9.07 24.94
CA VAL A 43 3.62 -8.21 23.77
C VAL A 43 3.52 -9.00 22.47
N VAL A 44 4.12 -10.20 22.40
CA VAL A 44 4.03 -11.06 21.22
C VAL A 44 2.57 -11.46 20.93
N CYS A 45 1.81 -11.88 21.95
CA CYS A 45 0.39 -12.17 21.81
C CYS A 45 -0.41 -10.96 21.35
N GLY A 46 -0.12 -9.76 21.88
CA GLY A 46 -0.76 -8.51 21.47
C GLY A 46 -0.52 -8.16 20.01
N ILE A 47 0.73 -8.30 19.53
CA ILE A 47 1.08 -8.08 18.12
C ILE A 47 0.34 -9.07 17.23
N LEU A 48 0.34 -10.37 17.58
CA LEU A 48 -0.38 -11.39 16.82
C LEU A 48 -1.89 -11.11 16.77
N ALA A 49 -2.49 -10.73 17.89
CA ALA A 49 -3.91 -10.38 17.95
C ALA A 49 -4.23 -9.14 17.08
N ALA A 50 -3.41 -8.09 17.15
CA ALA A 50 -3.57 -6.89 16.32
C ALA A 50 -3.42 -7.18 14.82
N LEU A 51 -2.46 -8.04 14.45
CA LEU A 51 -2.27 -8.50 13.08
C LEU A 51 -3.50 -9.29 12.59
N MET A 52 -4.00 -10.24 13.38
CA MET A 52 -5.18 -11.03 13.03
C MET A 52 -6.42 -10.15 12.84
N SER A 53 -6.60 -9.13 13.69
CA SER A 53 -7.70 -8.17 13.56
C SER A 53 -7.61 -7.35 12.27
N SER A 54 -6.42 -6.84 11.94
CA SER A 54 -6.18 -6.07 10.71
C SER A 54 -6.38 -6.91 9.46
N LEU A 55 -5.85 -8.14 9.45
CA LEU A 55 -6.02 -9.09 8.35
C LEU A 55 -7.48 -9.49 8.15
N ALA A 56 -8.21 -9.77 9.23
CA ALA A 56 -9.63 -10.08 9.16
C ALA A 56 -10.44 -8.93 8.53
N SER A 57 -10.14 -7.68 8.91
CA SER A 57 -10.77 -6.51 8.30
C SER A 57 -10.46 -6.40 6.81
N LEU A 58 -9.18 -6.53 6.41
CA LEU A 58 -8.76 -6.43 5.01
C LEU A 58 -9.40 -7.52 4.13
N PHE A 59 -9.42 -8.76 4.63
CA PHE A 59 -10.03 -9.88 3.91
C PHE A 59 -11.54 -9.73 3.81
N ASN A 60 -12.20 -9.27 4.88
CA ASN A 60 -13.64 -9.04 4.85
C ASN A 60 -14.03 -7.94 3.85
N SER A 61 -13.33 -6.80 3.87
CA SER A 61 -13.56 -5.71 2.91
C SER A 61 -13.28 -6.15 1.47
N SER A 62 -12.19 -6.91 1.24
CA SER A 62 -11.85 -7.39 -0.10
C SER A 62 -12.87 -8.41 -0.63
N ALA A 63 -13.36 -9.31 0.23
CA ALA A 63 -14.43 -10.24 -0.10
C ALA A 63 -15.74 -9.50 -0.42
N MET A 64 -16.06 -8.43 0.31
CA MET A 64 -17.22 -7.58 0.03
C MET A 64 -17.09 -6.86 -1.31
N LEU A 65 -15.94 -6.23 -1.59
CA LEU A 65 -15.66 -5.62 -2.89
C LEU A 65 -15.85 -6.63 -4.02
N PHE A 66 -15.29 -7.83 -3.91
CA PHE A 66 -15.44 -8.86 -4.94
C PHE A 66 -16.89 -9.37 -5.08
N THR A 67 -17.57 -9.64 -3.97
CA THR A 67 -18.91 -10.24 -4.01
C THR A 67 -20.00 -9.26 -4.41
N ILE A 68 -19.97 -8.03 -3.89
CA ILE A 68 -21.02 -7.04 -4.12
C ILE A 68 -20.72 -6.26 -5.40
N ASP A 69 -19.53 -5.69 -5.53
CA ASP A 69 -19.24 -4.75 -6.61
C ASP A 69 -18.96 -5.47 -7.94
N PHE A 70 -18.34 -6.65 -7.89
CA PHE A 70 -18.12 -7.46 -9.09
C PHE A 70 -19.20 -8.53 -9.26
N TYR A 71 -19.27 -9.53 -8.38
CA TYR A 71 -20.10 -10.73 -8.62
C TYR A 71 -21.60 -10.42 -8.69
N LYS A 72 -22.14 -9.68 -7.71
CA LYS A 72 -23.56 -9.33 -7.65
C LYS A 72 -23.96 -8.35 -8.75
N ARG A 73 -23.04 -7.49 -9.21
CA ARG A 73 -23.26 -6.63 -10.38
C ARG A 73 -23.48 -7.43 -11.67
N PHE A 74 -22.75 -8.53 -11.87
CA PHE A 74 -22.93 -9.43 -13.03
C PHE A 74 -24.08 -10.43 -12.86
N LYS A 75 -24.31 -10.95 -11.63
CA LYS A 75 -25.40 -11.89 -11.32
C LYS A 75 -26.25 -11.37 -10.15
N PRO A 76 -27.17 -10.43 -10.40
CA PRO A 76 -27.95 -9.76 -9.36
C PRO A 76 -28.91 -10.68 -8.60
N ALA A 77 -29.37 -11.77 -9.21
CA ALA A 77 -30.29 -12.74 -8.61
C ALA A 77 -29.60 -13.79 -7.70
N THR A 78 -28.35 -13.55 -7.28
CA THR A 78 -27.61 -14.51 -6.45
C THR A 78 -28.08 -14.47 -4.99
N PRO A 79 -28.46 -15.60 -4.38
CA PRO A 79 -28.88 -15.65 -2.98
C PRO A 79 -27.73 -15.37 -2.01
N GLU A 80 -28.03 -14.75 -0.87
CA GLU A 80 -27.03 -14.30 0.11
C GLU A 80 -26.14 -15.43 0.64
N LYS A 81 -26.71 -16.61 0.92
CA LYS A 81 -25.93 -17.80 1.34
C LYS A 81 -24.84 -18.19 0.34
N LYS A 82 -25.10 -17.99 -0.96
CA LYS A 82 -24.12 -18.26 -2.01
C LYS A 82 -23.08 -17.15 -2.11
N LEU A 83 -23.46 -15.89 -1.89
CA LEU A 83 -22.52 -14.76 -1.83
C LEU A 83 -21.50 -14.93 -0.71
N VAL A 84 -21.92 -15.41 0.48
CA VAL A 84 -20.99 -15.69 1.59
C VAL A 84 -19.95 -16.74 1.21
N ARG A 85 -20.37 -17.85 0.59
CA ARG A 85 -19.43 -18.90 0.12
C ARG A 85 -18.45 -18.36 -0.93
N ILE A 86 -18.93 -17.53 -1.86
CA ILE A 86 -18.08 -16.89 -2.87
C ILE A 86 -17.09 -15.94 -2.20
N GLY A 87 -17.53 -15.17 -1.19
CA GLY A 87 -16.66 -14.30 -0.41
C GLY A 87 -15.55 -15.08 0.31
N GLN A 88 -15.88 -16.22 0.93
CA GLN A 88 -14.88 -17.10 1.55
C GLN A 88 -13.85 -17.62 0.54
N ILE A 89 -14.30 -18.05 -0.65
CA ILE A 89 -13.39 -18.49 -1.73
C ILE A 89 -12.51 -17.32 -2.19
N ALA A 90 -13.08 -16.13 -2.37
CA ALA A 90 -12.33 -14.93 -2.75
C ALA A 90 -11.25 -14.61 -1.72
N THR A 91 -11.55 -14.68 -0.42
CA THR A 91 -10.56 -14.51 0.65
C THR A 91 -9.41 -15.51 0.53
N VAL A 92 -9.69 -16.80 0.32
CA VAL A 92 -8.64 -17.82 0.16
C VAL A 92 -7.75 -17.51 -1.04
N VAL A 93 -8.34 -17.11 -2.17
CA VAL A 93 -7.58 -16.72 -3.37
C VAL A 93 -6.71 -15.49 -3.10
N ILE A 94 -7.25 -14.46 -2.44
CA ILE A 94 -6.50 -13.25 -2.07
C ILE A 94 -5.32 -13.60 -1.15
N VAL A 95 -5.50 -14.50 -0.18
CA VAL A 95 -4.43 -14.96 0.71
C VAL A 95 -3.32 -15.64 -0.09
N ILE A 96 -3.66 -16.54 -1.01
CA ILE A 96 -2.67 -17.23 -1.86
C ILE A 96 -1.90 -16.21 -2.72
N LEU A 97 -2.61 -15.27 -3.37
CA LEU A 97 -1.98 -14.22 -4.17
C LEU A 97 -1.08 -13.31 -3.32
N GLY A 98 -1.48 -12.98 -2.09
CA GLY A 98 -0.67 -12.22 -1.15
C GLY A 98 0.63 -12.93 -0.76
N ILE A 99 0.58 -14.24 -0.51
CA ILE A 99 1.78 -15.05 -0.23
C ILE A 99 2.71 -15.08 -1.44
N LEU A 100 2.16 -15.26 -2.65
CA LEU A 100 2.93 -15.23 -3.89
C LEU A 100 3.56 -13.86 -4.18
N TRP A 101 3.04 -12.77 -3.60
CA TRP A 101 3.55 -11.41 -3.78
C TRP A 101 4.74 -11.05 -2.87
N ILE A 102 4.99 -11.82 -1.81
CA ILE A 102 6.13 -11.60 -0.88
C ILE A 102 7.49 -11.45 -1.59
N PRO A 103 7.89 -12.28 -2.58
CA PRO A 103 9.17 -12.11 -3.27
C PRO A 103 9.25 -10.79 -4.05
N VAL A 104 8.15 -10.37 -4.67
CA VAL A 104 8.08 -9.09 -5.42
C VAL A 104 8.24 -7.91 -4.47
N MET A 105 7.64 -7.98 -3.28
CA MET A 105 7.81 -6.94 -2.26
C MET A 105 9.27 -6.79 -1.84
N LYS A 106 10.00 -7.91 -1.69
CA LYS A 106 11.43 -7.91 -1.32
C LYS A 106 12.36 -7.38 -2.41
N SER A 107 11.94 -7.39 -3.68
CA SER A 107 12.78 -6.90 -4.79
C SER A 107 12.64 -5.40 -5.05
N ILE A 108 11.60 -4.74 -4.54
CA ILE A 108 11.27 -3.35 -4.88
C ILE A 108 11.69 -2.37 -3.77
N GLY A 109 11.73 -2.80 -2.49
CA GLY A 109 12.01 -1.88 -1.38
C GLY A 109 12.83 -2.49 -0.25
N ASP A 110 13.82 -1.73 0.21
CA ASP A 110 14.69 -2.10 1.35
C ASP A 110 13.97 -2.06 2.71
N VAL A 111 12.88 -1.29 2.80
CA VAL A 111 12.10 -1.10 4.03
C VAL A 111 10.61 -1.20 3.70
N LEU A 112 9.89 -2.07 4.42
CA LEU A 112 8.47 -2.35 4.17
C LEU A 112 7.60 -1.10 4.15
N TYR A 113 7.84 -0.18 5.08
CA TYR A 113 7.08 1.07 5.17
C TYR A 113 7.25 1.95 3.92
N ALA A 114 8.48 2.10 3.42
CA ALA A 114 8.75 2.90 2.23
C ALA A 114 8.07 2.31 1.00
N TYR A 115 8.13 0.98 0.84
CA TYR A 115 7.42 0.27 -0.22
C TYR A 115 5.89 0.49 -0.16
N LEU A 116 5.30 0.34 1.03
CA LEU A 116 3.86 0.55 1.21
C LEU A 116 3.44 1.99 0.88
N GLN A 117 4.26 2.97 1.26
CA GLN A 117 4.00 4.38 0.94
C GLN A 117 4.18 4.67 -0.55
N ASP A 118 5.16 4.04 -1.20
CA ASP A 118 5.35 4.14 -2.64
C ASP A 118 4.13 3.67 -3.42
N VAL A 119 3.62 2.48 -3.12
CA VAL A 119 2.43 1.93 -3.80
C VAL A 119 1.19 2.76 -3.49
N GLN A 120 1.00 3.19 -2.23
CA GLN A 120 -0.13 4.04 -1.84
C GLN A 120 -0.08 5.43 -2.47
N SER A 121 1.11 6.02 -2.61
CA SER A 121 1.31 7.35 -3.22
C SER A 121 0.83 7.45 -4.65
N VAL A 122 0.67 6.29 -5.29
CA VAL A 122 0.25 6.15 -6.67
C VAL A 122 -1.26 5.88 -6.79
N LEU A 123 -1.85 5.11 -5.88
CA LEU A 123 -3.25 4.72 -5.96
C LEU A 123 -4.20 5.69 -5.23
N ALA A 124 -3.77 6.19 -4.06
CA ALA A 124 -4.60 7.03 -3.20
C ALA A 124 -5.01 8.38 -3.81
N PRO A 125 -4.15 9.12 -4.56
CA PRO A 125 -4.49 10.46 -5.03
C PRO A 125 -5.69 10.51 -5.97
N GLY A 126 -5.83 9.53 -6.87
CA GLY A 126 -6.96 9.50 -7.81
C GLY A 126 -8.30 9.31 -7.09
N ILE A 127 -8.34 8.39 -6.13
CA ILE A 127 -9.51 8.13 -5.29
C ILE A 127 -9.83 9.36 -4.43
N ALA A 128 -8.81 9.92 -3.77
CA ALA A 128 -8.96 11.12 -2.96
C ALA A 128 -9.47 12.31 -3.78
N ALA A 129 -8.93 12.55 -4.98
CA ALA A 129 -9.40 13.60 -5.88
C ALA A 129 -10.87 13.42 -6.26
N ALA A 130 -11.28 12.20 -6.64
CA ALA A 130 -12.66 11.91 -7.02
C ALA A 130 -13.65 12.15 -5.87
N PHE A 131 -13.32 11.65 -4.66
CA PHE A 131 -14.15 11.88 -3.48
C PHE A 131 -14.16 13.34 -3.04
N LEU A 132 -13.00 14.00 -2.99
CA LEU A 132 -12.88 15.40 -2.57
C LEU A 132 -13.69 16.31 -3.50
N MET A 133 -13.55 16.15 -4.81
CA MET A 133 -14.30 16.92 -5.79
C MET A 133 -15.80 16.61 -5.75
N GLY A 134 -16.17 15.35 -5.54
CA GLY A 134 -17.58 14.94 -5.38
C GLY A 134 -18.27 15.57 -4.17
N VAL A 135 -17.53 15.82 -3.08
CA VAL A 135 -18.07 16.43 -1.84
C VAL A 135 -18.04 17.96 -1.91
N ILE A 136 -16.94 18.55 -2.36
CA ILE A 136 -16.73 20.00 -2.31
C ILE A 136 -17.41 20.73 -3.48
N TRP A 137 -17.41 20.13 -4.68
CA TRP A 137 -17.79 20.83 -5.89
C TRP A 137 -19.09 20.28 -6.50
N LYS A 138 -20.18 21.06 -6.37
CA LYS A 138 -21.51 20.68 -6.88
C LYS A 138 -21.60 20.48 -8.39
N ARG A 139 -20.60 20.96 -9.16
CA ARG A 139 -20.52 20.78 -10.63
C ARG A 139 -19.68 19.57 -11.03
N ALA A 140 -19.18 18.77 -10.09
CA ALA A 140 -18.46 17.55 -10.41
C ALA A 140 -19.39 16.57 -11.13
N SER A 141 -19.00 16.17 -12.34
CA SER A 141 -19.75 15.21 -13.16
C SER A 141 -19.22 13.79 -12.92
N ALA A 142 -20.12 12.79 -13.02
CA ALA A 142 -19.73 11.38 -12.94
C ALA A 142 -18.69 11.00 -14.00
N LYS A 143 -18.78 11.57 -15.21
CA LYS A 143 -17.77 11.36 -16.26
C LYS A 143 -16.43 11.98 -15.87
N GLY A 144 -16.43 13.17 -15.27
CA GLY A 144 -15.23 13.82 -14.77
C GLY A 144 -14.50 12.99 -13.72
N GLY A 145 -15.24 12.48 -12.73
CA GLY A 145 -14.70 11.55 -11.74
C GLY A 145 -14.10 10.28 -12.35
N MET A 146 -14.79 9.68 -13.33
CA MET A 146 -14.32 8.49 -14.04
C MET A 146 -13.00 8.75 -14.80
N TRP A 147 -12.92 9.82 -15.58
CA TRP A 147 -11.70 10.18 -16.32
C TRP A 147 -10.54 10.60 -15.40
N GLY A 148 -10.84 11.25 -14.27
CA GLY A 148 -9.85 11.53 -13.23
C GLY A 148 -9.25 10.25 -12.64
N LEU A 149 -10.09 9.27 -12.31
CA LEU A 149 -9.63 7.98 -11.80
C LEU A 149 -8.83 7.20 -12.84
N ILE A 150 -9.29 7.13 -14.09
CA ILE A 150 -8.60 6.41 -15.16
C ILE A 150 -7.23 7.04 -15.46
N SER A 151 -7.17 8.36 -15.59
CA SER A 151 -5.91 9.07 -15.86
C SER A 151 -4.91 8.93 -14.72
N GLY A 152 -5.37 9.05 -13.46
CA GLY A 152 -4.56 8.76 -12.29
C GLY A 152 -4.05 7.32 -12.28
N PHE A 153 -4.92 6.34 -12.53
CA PHE A 153 -4.53 4.93 -12.57
C PHE A 153 -3.47 4.65 -13.65
N VAL A 154 -3.60 5.24 -14.84
CA VAL A 154 -2.62 5.09 -15.94
C VAL A 154 -1.26 5.65 -15.54
N ILE A 155 -1.20 6.91 -15.09
CA ILE A 155 0.06 7.55 -14.63
C ILE A 155 0.69 6.74 -13.49
N GLY A 156 -0.16 6.22 -12.63
CA GLY A 156 0.27 5.39 -11.52
C GLY A 156 0.90 4.07 -11.92
N LEU A 157 0.25 3.33 -12.82
CA LEU A 157 0.82 2.12 -13.40
C LEU A 157 2.13 2.41 -14.14
N THR A 158 2.21 3.54 -14.85
CA THR A 158 3.45 3.97 -15.50
C THR A 158 4.57 4.15 -14.48
N ARG A 159 4.31 4.75 -13.32
CA ARG A 159 5.29 4.89 -12.23
C ARG A 159 5.72 3.55 -11.64
N LEU A 160 4.77 2.67 -11.35
CA LEU A 160 5.08 1.35 -10.78
C LEU A 160 5.90 0.52 -11.77
N GLY A 161 5.54 0.54 -13.06
CA GLY A 161 6.31 -0.11 -14.11
C GLY A 161 7.72 0.46 -14.25
N ALA A 162 7.87 1.79 -14.19
CA ALA A 162 9.18 2.45 -14.20
C ALA A 162 10.03 2.03 -12.99
N LYS A 163 9.45 1.98 -11.78
CA LYS A 163 10.17 1.55 -10.57
C LYS A 163 10.67 0.11 -10.68
N VAL A 164 9.83 -0.82 -11.15
CA VAL A 164 10.23 -2.23 -11.34
C VAL A 164 11.32 -2.37 -12.41
N TYR A 165 11.21 -1.62 -13.51
CA TYR A 165 12.20 -1.64 -14.58
C TYR A 165 13.56 -1.07 -14.13
N TYR A 166 13.56 0.12 -13.54
CA TYR A 166 14.81 0.76 -13.10
C TYR A 166 15.42 0.11 -11.84
N SER A 167 14.63 -0.57 -11.00
CA SER A 167 15.18 -1.33 -9.86
C SER A 167 15.86 -2.64 -10.29
N SER A 168 15.59 -3.14 -11.50
CA SER A 168 16.14 -4.41 -12.02
C SER A 168 17.31 -4.24 -12.99
N VAL A 169 17.57 -3.02 -13.45
CA VAL A 169 18.66 -2.70 -14.37
C VAL A 169 19.74 -1.92 -13.62
N GLU A 170 20.78 -2.62 -13.14
CA GLU A 170 21.86 -2.05 -12.32
C GLU A 170 22.82 -1.10 -13.05
N THR A 171 22.69 -0.84 -14.35
CA THR A 171 23.71 -0.08 -15.08
C THR A 171 23.17 0.60 -16.33
N THR A 172 22.71 1.84 -16.21
CA THR A 172 23.01 2.90 -17.20
C THR A 172 22.68 4.27 -16.60
N SER A 173 23.55 5.27 -16.83
CA SER A 173 23.28 6.67 -16.48
C SER A 173 22.02 7.17 -17.19
N HIS A 174 20.85 7.02 -16.57
CA HIS A 174 19.58 7.39 -17.14
C HIS A 174 19.31 8.89 -16.94
N SER A 175 19.83 9.73 -17.84
CA SER A 175 19.59 11.18 -17.85
C SER A 175 18.35 11.54 -18.69
N GLY A 176 17.16 11.18 -18.20
CA GLY A 176 15.88 11.47 -18.89
C GLY A 176 14.87 12.17 -17.98
N LEU A 177 14.04 13.05 -18.56
CA LEU A 177 12.90 13.66 -17.86
C LEU A 177 11.94 12.60 -17.30
N PHE A 178 11.81 11.46 -17.99
CA PHE A 178 11.00 10.34 -17.53
C PHE A 178 11.57 9.67 -16.27
N TYR A 179 12.90 9.52 -16.18
CA TYR A 179 13.57 8.94 -15.02
C TYR A 179 13.45 9.85 -13.79
N SER A 180 13.72 11.15 -13.94
CA SER A 180 13.63 12.10 -12.82
C SER A 180 12.21 12.23 -12.26
N VAL A 181 11.20 12.31 -13.15
CA VAL A 181 9.79 12.50 -12.73
C VAL A 181 9.19 11.23 -12.14
N PHE A 182 9.41 10.06 -12.75
CA PHE A 182 8.73 8.83 -12.34
C PHE A 182 9.52 8.00 -11.32
N TYR A 183 10.87 7.99 -11.40
CA TYR A 183 11.71 7.16 -10.55
C TYR A 183 12.35 7.94 -9.39
N GLU A 184 13.03 9.04 -9.69
CA GLU A 184 13.86 9.76 -8.72
C GLU A 184 13.04 10.59 -7.71
N THR A 185 11.87 11.08 -8.14
CA THR A 185 11.02 11.92 -7.29
C THR A 185 10.51 11.15 -6.07
N ASN A 186 10.64 11.76 -4.89
CA ASN A 186 10.14 11.22 -3.64
C ASN A 186 8.62 10.93 -3.71
N TRP A 187 8.20 9.83 -3.10
CA TRP A 187 6.80 9.37 -3.10
C TRP A 187 5.81 10.41 -2.61
N LEU A 188 6.18 11.22 -1.61
CA LEU A 188 5.30 12.22 -1.02
C LEU A 188 5.03 13.38 -1.99
N PHE A 189 6.07 13.88 -2.64
CA PHE A 189 5.90 14.96 -3.63
C PHE A 189 5.10 14.47 -4.83
N PHE A 190 5.40 13.27 -5.33
CA PHE A 190 4.64 12.69 -6.44
C PHE A 190 3.15 12.54 -6.09
N CYS A 191 2.83 12.08 -4.88
CA CYS A 191 1.44 11.98 -4.38
C CYS A 191 0.70 13.32 -4.49
N GLY A 192 1.35 14.42 -4.06
CA GLY A 192 0.80 15.77 -4.15
C GLY A 192 0.56 16.24 -5.58
N TRP A 193 1.56 16.08 -6.46
CA TRP A 193 1.43 16.44 -7.88
C TRP A 193 0.32 15.63 -8.58
N MET A 194 0.23 14.33 -8.25
CA MET A 194 -0.77 13.44 -8.81
C MET A 194 -2.19 13.80 -8.35
N LEU A 195 -2.35 14.22 -7.09
CA LEU A 195 -3.64 14.71 -6.58
C LEU A 195 -4.10 15.95 -7.36
N LEU A 196 -3.22 16.94 -7.51
CA LEU A 196 -3.52 18.16 -8.27
C LEU A 196 -3.86 17.86 -9.73
N PHE A 197 -3.11 16.95 -10.36
CA PHE A 197 -3.38 16.50 -11.72
C PHE A 197 -4.76 15.85 -11.84
N CYS A 198 -5.11 14.92 -10.95
CA CYS A 198 -6.42 14.26 -10.97
C CYS A 198 -7.56 15.26 -10.77
N ILE A 199 -7.41 16.22 -9.85
CA ILE A 199 -8.39 17.30 -9.64
C ILE A 199 -8.56 18.11 -10.93
N LEU A 200 -7.46 18.49 -11.59
CA LEU A 200 -7.49 19.26 -12.83
C LEU A 200 -8.25 18.51 -13.93
N VAL A 201 -7.97 17.22 -14.12
CA VAL A 201 -8.69 16.38 -15.09
C VAL A 201 -10.19 16.32 -14.77
N ILE A 202 -10.56 16.10 -13.51
CA ILE A 202 -11.96 16.08 -13.08
C ILE A 202 -12.65 17.41 -13.38
N VAL A 203 -11.97 18.53 -13.07
CA VAL A 203 -12.51 19.88 -13.32
C VAL A 203 -12.72 20.11 -14.81
N LEU A 204 -11.71 19.89 -15.64
CA LEU A 204 -11.81 20.10 -17.09
C LEU A 204 -12.94 19.25 -17.69
N VAL A 205 -12.95 17.95 -17.44
CA VAL A 205 -13.96 17.05 -18.02
C VAL A 205 -15.37 17.38 -17.53
N SER A 206 -15.52 17.79 -16.27
CA SER A 206 -16.82 18.20 -15.73
C SER A 206 -17.30 19.55 -16.26
N LEU A 207 -16.41 20.43 -16.73
CA LEU A 207 -16.81 21.68 -17.38
C LEU A 207 -17.32 21.44 -18.82
N PHE A 208 -16.84 20.39 -19.48
CA PHE A 208 -17.23 20.03 -20.84
C PHE A 208 -18.38 19.00 -20.92
N THR A 209 -18.88 18.49 -19.78
CA THR A 209 -19.96 17.49 -19.69
C THR A 209 -21.17 18.07 -18.98
#